data_AF-A0A1R1C380-F1
#
_entry.id   AF-A0A1R1C380-F1
#
_cell.length_a   1.000
_cell.length_b   1.000
_cell.length_c   1.000
_cell.angle_alpha   90.00
_cell.angle_beta   90.00
_cell.angle_gamma   90.00
#
_symmetry.space_group_name_H-M   'P 1'
#
loop_
_entity.id
_entity.type
_entity.pdbx_description
1 polymer ?
#
loop_
_entity_poly.entity_id
_entity_poly.type
_entity_poly.pdbx_seq_one_letter_code
_entity_poly.pdbx_strand_id
1 'polypeptide(L)'
;MERKFKSHFFYIVLLSVPFVVLEILLLLVYPNTGLGRIISLPMTFLVNGMIILILSSLVYYLLRYTRFRVVVRVILGLTICLTLIVTVWLYPQDSSKHISKTIVEDIKSLWSK
;
A
#
# COMPACT_ATOMS: atom_id res chain seq x y z
N MET A 1 -10.36 12.09 -25.29
CA MET A 1 -10.61 11.05 -24.26
C MET A 1 -9.29 10.43 -23.80
N GLU A 2 -8.38 10.12 -24.73
CA GLU A 2 -7.09 9.45 -24.50
C GLU A 2 -6.14 10.10 -23.48
N ARG A 3 -5.89 11.43 -23.54
CA ARG A 3 -5.01 12.10 -22.56
C ARG A 3 -5.51 12.02 -21.12
N LYS A 4 -6.84 11.99 -20.92
CA LYS A 4 -7.47 11.93 -19.60
C LYS A 4 -7.30 10.55 -18.98
N PHE A 5 -7.49 9.51 -19.78
CA PHE A 5 -7.26 8.12 -19.39
C PHE A 5 -5.78 7.89 -19.01
N LYS A 6 -4.84 8.41 -19.80
CA LYS A 6 -3.40 8.33 -19.50
C LYS A 6 -3.04 8.98 -18.15
N SER A 7 -3.67 10.12 -17.81
CA SER A 7 -3.42 10.80 -16.53
C SER A 7 -3.97 10.03 -15.33
N HIS A 8 -5.18 9.47 -15.45
CA HIS A 8 -5.76 8.67 -14.37
C HIS A 8 -4.99 7.35 -14.16
N PHE A 9 -4.63 6.66 -15.24
CA PHE A 9 -3.81 5.46 -15.20
C PHE A 9 -2.44 5.72 -14.56
N PHE A 10 -1.82 6.86 -14.85
CA PHE A 10 -0.57 7.26 -14.21
C PHE A 10 -0.68 7.33 -12.67
N TYR A 11 -1.76 7.90 -12.12
CA TYR A 11 -1.95 7.93 -10.66
C TYR A 11 -2.14 6.55 -10.06
N ILE A 12 -2.85 5.65 -10.75
CA ILE A 12 -3.03 4.26 -10.30
C ILE A 12 -1.67 3.57 -10.20
N VAL A 13 -0.84 3.67 -11.24
CA VAL A 13 0.51 3.08 -11.23
C VAL A 13 1.40 3.72 -10.17
N LEU A 14 1.37 5.05 -10.05
CA LEU A 14 2.18 5.76 -9.06
C LEU A 14 1.84 5.35 -7.63
N LEU A 15 0.56 5.18 -7.32
CA LEU A 15 0.09 4.79 -5.99
C LEU A 15 0.28 3.30 -5.70
N SER A 16 0.41 2.45 -6.72
CA SER A 16 0.63 1.02 -6.51
C SER A 16 2.08 0.66 -6.18
N VAL A 17 3.05 1.41 -6.70
CA VAL A 17 4.49 1.12 -6.52
C VAL A 17 4.88 0.95 -5.05
N PRO A 18 4.55 1.86 -4.11
CA PRO A 18 5.06 1.75 -2.74
C PRO A 18 4.61 0.49 -2.01
N PHE A 19 3.32 0.13 -2.12
CA PHE A 19 2.79 -1.05 -1.43
C PHE A 19 3.29 -2.35 -2.07
N VAL A 20 3.46 -2.38 -3.39
CA VAL A 20 4.02 -3.55 -4.09
C VAL A 20 5.48 -3.76 -3.68
N VAL A 21 6.27 -2.68 -3.62
CA VAL A 21 7.66 -2.75 -3.14
C VAL A 21 7.71 -3.24 -1.70
N LEU A 22 6.84 -2.72 -0.82
CA LEU A 22 6.76 -3.18 0.56
C LEU A 22 6.38 -4.67 0.66
N GLU A 23 5.39 -5.13 -0.09
CA GLU A 23 4.97 -6.53 -0.10
C GLU A 23 6.13 -7.45 -0.52
N ILE A 24 6.87 -7.08 -1.58
CA ILE A 24 8.05 -7.82 -2.03
C ILE A 24 9.12 -7.85 -0.92
N LEU A 25 9.40 -6.71 -0.27
CA LEU A 25 10.36 -6.65 0.84
C LEU A 25 9.95 -7.55 2.00
N LEU A 26 8.68 -7.53 2.39
CA LEU A 26 8.16 -8.37 3.46
C LEU A 26 8.30 -9.86 3.08
N LEU A 27 7.98 -10.25 1.85
CA LEU A 27 8.17 -11.62 1.35
C LEU A 27 9.63 -12.10 1.36
N LEU A 28 10.59 -11.18 1.17
CA LEU A 28 12.01 -11.50 1.20
C LEU A 28 12.55 -11.64 2.62
N VAL A 29 12.11 -10.78 3.54
CA VAL A 29 12.63 -10.72 4.92
C VAL A 29 11.93 -11.72 5.84
N TYR A 30 10.61 -11.89 5.68
CA TYR A 30 9.76 -12.67 6.58
C TYR A 30 9.07 -13.81 5.84
N PRO A 31 9.79 -14.90 5.55
CA PRO A 31 9.22 -15.99 4.80
C PRO A 31 8.17 -16.76 5.63
N ASN A 32 6.89 -16.38 5.52
CA ASN A 32 5.78 -17.11 6.14
C ASN A 32 5.38 -18.40 5.39
N THR A 33 4.49 -19.23 5.93
CA THR A 33 4.03 -20.50 5.39
C THR A 33 3.25 -20.29 4.09
N GLY A 34 3.27 -21.31 3.23
CA GLY A 34 2.66 -21.24 1.91
C GLY A 34 1.16 -20.91 1.95
N LEU A 35 0.41 -21.44 2.92
CA LEU A 35 -1.05 -21.27 2.95
C LEU A 35 -1.46 -19.84 3.31
N GLY A 36 -0.81 -19.23 4.30
CA GLY A 36 -1.05 -17.84 4.68
C GLY A 36 -0.80 -16.90 3.51
N ARG A 37 0.29 -17.10 2.75
CA ARG A 37 0.62 -16.32 1.56
C ARG A 37 -0.43 -16.44 0.45
N ILE A 38 -0.92 -17.65 0.18
CA ILE A 38 -1.89 -17.91 -0.89
C ILE A 38 -3.17 -17.08 -0.69
N ILE A 39 -3.59 -16.86 0.56
CA ILE A 39 -4.82 -16.10 0.86
C ILE A 39 -4.52 -14.60 1.04
N SER A 40 -3.50 -14.27 1.83
CA SER A 40 -3.18 -12.88 2.18
C SER A 40 -2.72 -12.04 1.00
N LEU A 41 -1.94 -12.60 0.06
CA LEU A 41 -1.44 -11.85 -1.09
C LEU A 41 -2.59 -11.37 -1.98
N PRO A 42 -3.47 -12.24 -2.53
CA PRO A 42 -4.62 -11.79 -3.30
C PRO A 42 -5.49 -10.79 -2.54
N MET A 43 -5.71 -11.01 -1.23
CA MET A 43 -6.53 -10.12 -0.42
C MET A 43 -5.90 -8.74 -0.27
N THR A 44 -4.59 -8.67 -0.05
CA THR A 44 -3.84 -7.40 0.05
C THR A 44 -3.89 -6.62 -1.25
N PHE A 45 -3.68 -7.30 -2.39
CA PHE A 45 -3.81 -6.68 -3.71
C PHE A 45 -5.23 -6.20 -4.00
N LEU A 46 -6.25 -6.96 -3.60
CA LEU A 46 -7.65 -6.58 -3.78
C LEU A 46 -7.99 -5.34 -2.95
N VAL A 47 -7.67 -5.34 -1.65
CA VAL A 47 -7.99 -4.22 -0.75
C VAL A 47 -7.23 -2.96 -1.16
N ASN A 48 -5.91 -3.04 -1.39
CA ASN A 48 -5.12 -1.90 -1.85
C ASN A 48 -5.56 -1.43 -3.24
N GLY A 49 -5.90 -2.34 -4.15
CA GLY A 49 -6.44 -2.02 -5.47
C GLY A 49 -7.73 -1.21 -5.36
N MET A 50 -8.67 -1.61 -4.50
CA MET A 50 -9.91 -0.86 -4.27
C MET A 50 -9.65 0.52 -3.68
N ILE A 51 -8.76 0.64 -2.70
CA ILE A 51 -8.35 1.93 -2.10
C ILE A 51 -7.79 2.86 -3.19
N ILE A 52 -6.86 2.36 -4.01
CA ILE A 52 -6.22 3.13 -5.08
C ILE A 52 -7.25 3.55 -6.14
N LEU A 53 -8.16 2.66 -6.55
CA LEU A 53 -9.19 3.00 -7.54
C LEU A 53 -10.12 4.10 -7.05
N ILE A 54 -10.58 4.01 -5.81
CA ILE A 54 -11.47 5.01 -5.21
C ILE A 54 -10.74 6.36 -5.06
N LEU A 55 -9.54 6.36 -4.49
CA LEU A 55 -8.83 7.60 -4.18
C LEU A 55 -8.22 8.25 -5.43
N SER A 56 -7.76 7.47 -6.41
CA SER A 56 -7.32 8.01 -7.71
C SER A 56 -8.48 8.61 -8.50
N SER A 57 -9.69 8.06 -8.38
CA SER A 57 -10.91 8.61 -8.98
C SER A 57 -11.30 9.93 -8.32
N LEU A 58 -11.22 9.99 -6.99
CA LEU A 58 -11.44 11.22 -6.22
C LEU A 58 -10.42 12.30 -6.59
N VAL A 59 -9.13 11.97 -6.67
CA VAL A 59 -8.07 12.90 -7.10
C VAL A 59 -8.32 13.44 -8.50
N TYR A 60 -8.67 12.55 -9.44
CA TYR A 60 -8.99 12.96 -10.81
C TYR A 60 -10.20 13.91 -10.86
N TYR A 61 -11.25 13.65 -10.08
CA TYR A 61 -12.40 14.54 -9.96
C TYR A 61 -12.02 15.88 -9.34
N LEU A 62 -11.29 15.89 -8.23
CA LEU A 62 -10.88 17.12 -7.54
C LEU A 62 -9.99 18.01 -8.43
N LEU A 63 -9.03 17.43 -9.15
CA LEU A 63 -8.19 18.18 -10.10
C LEU A 63 -8.98 18.77 -11.27
N ARG A 64 -10.12 18.16 -11.63
CA ARG A 64 -10.99 18.64 -12.70
C ARG A 64 -11.81 19.85 -12.27
N TYR A 65 -12.30 19.87 -11.03
CA TYR A 65 -13.28 20.86 -10.57
C TYR A 65 -12.72 21.90 -9.59
N THR A 66 -11.52 21.70 -9.05
CA THR A 66 -10.93 22.59 -8.05
C THR A 66 -9.48 22.97 -8.38
N ARG A 67 -9.04 24.16 -7.94
CA ARG A 67 -7.63 24.59 -8.03
C ARG A 67 -6.79 24.20 -6.81
N PHE A 68 -7.34 23.42 -5.87
CA PHE A 68 -6.69 23.06 -4.61
C PHE A 68 -5.65 21.95 -4.77
N ARG A 69 -4.53 22.27 -5.43
CA ARG A 69 -3.41 21.34 -5.65
C ARG A 69 -2.82 20.79 -4.35
N VAL A 70 -2.90 21.56 -3.25
CA VAL A 70 -2.43 21.13 -1.93
C VAL A 70 -3.25 19.95 -1.40
N VAL A 71 -4.58 20.05 -1.47
CA VAL A 71 -5.51 18.98 -1.02
C VAL A 71 -5.24 17.67 -1.76
N VAL A 72 -5.01 17.76 -3.07
CA VAL A 72 -4.67 16.58 -3.90
C VAL A 72 -3.37 15.92 -3.43
N ARG A 73 -2.32 16.69 -3.15
CA ARG A 73 -1.06 16.15 -2.64
C ARG A 73 -1.24 15.45 -1.29
N VAL A 74 -2.05 16.04 -0.40
CA VAL A 74 -2.37 15.44 0.91
C VAL A 74 -3.11 14.12 0.73
N ILE A 75 -4.13 14.06 -0.14
CA ILE A 75 -4.87 12.82 -0.42
C ILE A 75 -3.95 11.74 -0.98
N LEU A 76 -3.07 12.08 -1.93
CA LEU A 76 -2.09 11.13 -2.47
C LEU A 76 -1.16 10.60 -1.37
N GLY A 77 -0.63 11.47 -0.52
CA GLY A 77 0.21 11.07 0.62
C GLY A 77 -0.52 10.15 1.60
N LEU A 78 -1.76 10.50 1.97
CA LEU A 78 -2.59 9.68 2.85
C LEU A 78 -2.91 8.31 2.23
N THR A 79 -3.13 8.26 0.91
CA THR A 79 -3.37 7.01 0.18
C THR A 79 -2.17 6.08 0.27
N ILE A 80 -0.96 6.62 0.09
CA ILE A 80 0.28 5.85 0.22
C ILE A 80 0.41 5.32 1.66
N CYS A 81 0.25 6.17 2.67
CA CYS A 81 0.32 5.72 4.07
C CYS A 81 -0.71 4.62 4.37
N LEU A 82 -1.95 4.79 3.92
CA LEU A 82 -3.03 3.82 4.15
C LEU A 82 -2.71 2.48 3.48
N THR A 83 -2.28 2.47 2.23
CA THR A 83 -1.94 1.23 1.52
C THR A 83 -0.76 0.50 2.16
N LEU A 84 0.26 1.23 2.64
CA LEU A 84 1.37 0.63 3.40
C LEU A 84 0.88 0.00 4.71
N ILE A 85 0.02 0.68 5.47
CA ILE A 85 -0.56 0.15 6.71
C ILE A 85 -1.34 -1.13 6.43
N VAL A 86 -2.21 -1.12 5.41
CA VAL A 86 -3.01 -2.29 5.01
C VAL A 86 -2.10 -3.45 4.61
N THR A 87 -1.01 -3.17 3.89
CA THR A 87 -0.01 -4.18 3.50
C THR A 87 0.59 -4.87 4.72
N VAL A 88 1.06 -4.11 5.71
CA VAL A 88 1.61 -4.68 6.97
C VAL A 88 0.53 -5.42 7.76
N TRP A 89 -0.71 -4.93 7.74
CA TRP A 89 -1.79 -5.49 8.55
C TRP A 89 -2.35 -6.81 7.99
N LEU A 90 -2.44 -6.90 6.67
CA LEU A 90 -2.92 -8.10 5.97
C LEU A 90 -1.81 -9.09 5.64
N TYR A 91 -0.55 -8.73 5.89
CA TYR A 91 0.58 -9.63 5.69
C TYR A 91 0.37 -10.95 6.46
N PRO A 92 0.69 -12.11 5.86
CA PRO A 92 0.43 -13.39 6.49
C PRO A 92 1.14 -13.52 7.84
N GLN A 93 0.52 -14.24 8.76
CA GLN A 93 1.02 -14.47 10.11
C GLN A 93 0.98 -15.97 10.38
N ASP A 94 2.15 -16.61 10.50
CA ASP A 94 2.22 -18.01 10.93
C ASP A 94 2.29 -18.16 12.44
N SER A 95 2.77 -17.12 13.13
CA SER A 95 2.97 -17.11 14.57
C SER A 95 1.85 -16.33 15.26
N SER A 96 1.66 -16.56 16.56
CA SER A 96 0.72 -15.80 17.39
C SER A 96 1.05 -14.31 17.50
N LYS A 97 2.24 -13.86 17.07
CA LYS A 97 2.63 -12.46 17.03
C LYS A 97 2.43 -11.86 15.64
N HIS A 98 1.75 -10.71 15.62
CA HIS A 98 1.57 -9.88 14.44
C HIS A 98 2.91 -9.38 13.88
N ILE A 99 3.07 -9.33 12.55
CA ILE A 99 4.34 -8.96 11.88
C ILE A 99 4.87 -7.59 12.32
N SER A 100 3.97 -6.65 12.62
CA SER A 100 4.32 -5.33 13.14
C SER A 100 5.09 -5.39 14.46
N LYS A 101 4.78 -6.36 15.34
CA LYS A 101 5.52 -6.56 16.59
C LYS A 101 6.92 -7.12 16.30
N THR A 102 7.01 -8.06 15.36
CA THR A 102 8.30 -8.63 14.92
C THR A 102 9.21 -7.56 14.33
N ILE A 103 8.69 -6.72 13.42
CA ILE A 103 9.45 -5.60 12.83
C ILE A 103 10.00 -4.66 13.93
N VAL A 104 9.19 -4.35 14.94
CA VAL A 104 9.62 -3.48 16.05
C VAL A 104 10.69 -4.16 16.93
N GLU A 105 10.54 -5.46 17.21
CA GLU A 105 11.54 -6.25 17.96
C GLU A 105 12.87 -6.32 17.19
N ASP A 106 12.83 -6.56 15.88
CA ASP A 106 14.01 -6.63 15.02
C ASP A 106 14.73 -5.28 14.96
N ILE A 107 13.99 -4.18 14.75
CA ILE A 107 14.56 -2.83 14.76
C ILE A 107 15.25 -2.56 16.10
N LYS A 108 14.58 -2.86 17.23
CA LYS A 108 15.20 -2.68 18.55
C LYS A 108 16.49 -3.47 18.71
N SER A 109 16.54 -4.70 18.19
CA SER A 109 17.74 -5.54 18.27
C SER A 109 18.93 -5.00 17.46
N LEU A 110 18.66 -4.30 16.34
CA LEU A 110 19.69 -3.65 15.54
C LEU A 110 20.31 -2.45 16.26
N TRP A 111 19.52 -1.72 17.04
CA TRP A 111 19.97 -0.55 17.81
C TRP A 111 20.60 -0.90 19.16
N SER A 112 20.43 -2.13 19.65
CA SER A 112 21.06 -2.61 20.89
C SER A 112 22.42 -3.28 20.67
N LYS A 113 22.89 -3.39 19.42
CA LYS A 113 24.24 -3.83 19.07
C LYS A 113 25.14 -2.61 18.86
#